data_AF-A0A915D108-F1
#
_entry.id   AF-A0A915D108-F1
#
_cell.length_a   1.000
_cell.length_b   1.000
_cell.length_c   1.000
_cell.angle_alpha   90.00
_cell.angle_beta   90.00
_cell.angle_gamma   90.00
#
_symmetry.space_group_name_H-M   'P 1'
#
loop_
_entity.id
_entity.type
_entity.pdbx_description
1 polymer ?
#
loop_
_entity_poly.entity_id
_entity_poly.type
_entity_poly.pdbx_seq_one_letter_code
_entity_poly.pdbx_strand_id
1 'polypeptide(L)'
;MDTSDIEWRIFRKSICNILLTFLVHSVFFHFVTRRLDRSSSSFVLIFVWLIIHINWTSVSCVLVIASHALLTISITYYFKNVLIAYISCVFMATTVEYWAPFSNHLNGYFGSHYKVLKSFSYYQKLFAAKVVGQLFHVKYVLMFGVPRFFAILDGMSPPGAPICPGRVSRFSQLWRYFDQGLHKFLKQQIFMPLIRLFEILDIQSNVFARLTAIFTVFLFVLAWHGLDSSSYLCWSVSTL
;
A
#
# COMPACT_ATOMS: atom_id res chain seq x y z
N MET A 1 9.04 -14.57 -23.56
CA MET A 1 7.64 -14.10 -23.45
C MET A 1 7.67 -12.76 -22.74
N ASP A 2 6.92 -11.78 -23.25
CA ASP A 2 6.81 -10.45 -22.64
C ASP A 2 6.01 -10.55 -21.33
N THR A 3 6.67 -10.26 -20.21
CA THR A 3 6.11 -10.32 -18.85
C THR A 3 5.59 -8.96 -18.38
N SER A 4 5.76 -7.89 -19.17
CA SER A 4 5.35 -6.53 -18.80
C SER A 4 3.83 -6.38 -18.57
N ASP A 5 3.03 -7.24 -19.21
CA ASP A 5 1.56 -7.21 -19.20
C ASP A 5 0.90 -8.24 -18.25
N ILE A 6 1.68 -8.95 -17.42
CA ILE A 6 1.12 -9.99 -16.55
C ILE A 6 0.08 -9.41 -15.59
N GLU A 7 0.36 -8.26 -14.99
CA GLU A 7 -0.52 -7.61 -14.02
C GLU A 7 -1.84 -7.17 -14.64
N TRP A 8 -1.81 -6.54 -15.82
CA TRP A 8 -3.02 -6.14 -16.54
C TRP A 8 -3.83 -7.34 -17.02
N ARG A 9 -3.16 -8.44 -17.37
CA ARG A 9 -3.80 -9.70 -17.72
C ARG A 9 -4.51 -10.32 -16.51
N ILE A 10 -3.85 -10.32 -15.34
CA ILE A 10 -4.45 -10.77 -14.08
C ILE A 10 -5.62 -9.87 -13.70
N PHE A 11 -5.41 -8.55 -13.69
CA PHE A 11 -6.46 -7.58 -13.37
C PHE A 11 -7.69 -7.74 -14.26
N ARG A 12 -7.52 -7.83 -15.59
CA ARG A 12 -8.64 -8.04 -16.52
C ARG A 12 -9.39 -9.35 -16.27
N LYS A 13 -8.70 -10.42 -15.90
CA LYS A 13 -9.34 -11.70 -15.54
C LYS A 13 -10.06 -11.62 -14.20
N SER A 14 -9.53 -10.85 -13.25
CA SER A 14 -10.06 -10.75 -11.89
C SER A 14 -11.13 -9.65 -11.74
N ILE A 15 -11.21 -8.67 -12.63
CA ILE A 15 -12.03 -7.46 -12.41
C ILE A 15 -13.52 -7.77 -12.25
N CYS A 16 -14.08 -8.70 -13.04
CA CYS A 16 -15.48 -9.10 -12.90
C CYS A 16 -15.75 -9.74 -11.53
N ASN A 17 -14.85 -10.61 -11.06
CA ASN A 17 -14.96 -11.24 -9.75
C ASN A 17 -14.79 -10.21 -8.63
N ILE A 18 -13.86 -9.26 -8.77
CA ILE A 18 -13.66 -8.17 -7.83
C ILE A 18 -14.93 -7.32 -7.72
N LEU A 19 -15.49 -6.89 -8.86
CA LEU A 19 -16.73 -6.10 -8.89
C LEU A 19 -17.91 -6.84 -8.28
N LEU A 20 -18.08 -8.12 -8.59
CA LEU A 20 -19.13 -8.96 -8.01
C LEU A 20 -18.97 -9.06 -6.49
N THR A 21 -17.76 -9.33 -5.99
CA THR A 21 -17.50 -9.41 -4.55
C THR A 21 -17.80 -8.09 -3.85
N PHE A 22 -17.36 -6.95 -4.40
CA PHE A 22 -17.65 -5.65 -3.81
C PHE A 22 -19.15 -5.30 -3.85
N LEU A 23 -19.86 -5.69 -4.92
CA LEU A 23 -21.31 -5.51 -5.01
C LEU A 23 -22.05 -6.33 -3.95
N VAL A 24 -21.73 -7.62 -3.83
CA VAL A 24 -22.30 -8.50 -2.80
C VAL A 24 -21.98 -7.96 -1.41
N HIS A 25 -20.74 -7.51 -1.19
CA HIS A 25 -20.33 -6.88 0.07
C HIS A 25 -21.18 -5.65 0.39
N SER A 26 -21.33 -4.71 -0.54
CA SER A 26 -22.08 -3.48 -0.31
C SER A 26 -23.57 -3.75 -0.04
N VAL A 27 -24.20 -4.65 -0.81
CA VAL A 27 -25.59 -5.07 -0.57
C VAL A 27 -25.74 -5.69 0.83
N PHE A 28 -24.82 -6.57 1.20
CA PHE A 28 -24.81 -7.22 2.51
C PHE A 28 -24.55 -6.22 3.65
N PHE A 29 -23.62 -5.28 3.45
CA PHE A 29 -23.31 -4.22 4.40
C PHE A 29 -24.54 -3.38 4.71
N HIS A 30 -25.25 -2.92 3.69
CA HIS A 30 -26.50 -2.17 3.86
C HIS A 30 -27.61 -2.99 4.51
N PHE A 31 -27.72 -4.27 4.17
CA PHE A 31 -28.69 -5.16 4.79
C PHE A 31 -28.43 -5.33 6.29
N VAL A 32 -27.19 -5.66 6.66
CA VAL A 32 -26.77 -5.89 8.04
C VAL A 32 -26.90 -4.62 8.88
N THR A 33 -26.33 -3.52 8.41
CA THR A 33 -26.32 -2.25 9.16
C THR A 33 -27.70 -1.63 9.34
N ARG A 34 -28.69 -2.00 8.52
CA ARG A 34 -30.09 -1.58 8.69
C ARG A 34 -30.91 -2.50 9.61
N ARG A 35 -30.47 -3.74 9.82
CA ARG A 35 -31.25 -4.77 10.53
C ARG A 35 -30.71 -5.10 11.91
N LEU A 36 -29.41 -4.93 12.11
CA LEU A 36 -28.72 -5.24 13.35
C LEU A 36 -28.23 -3.97 14.03
N ASP A 37 -28.04 -4.03 15.34
CA ASP A 37 -27.36 -2.98 16.07
C ASP A 37 -25.88 -2.90 15.65
N ARG A 38 -25.20 -1.85 16.10
CA ARG A 38 -23.81 -1.57 15.71
C ARG A 38 -22.85 -2.69 16.09
N SER A 39 -23.01 -3.30 17.27
CA SER A 39 -22.09 -4.32 17.76
C SER A 39 -22.25 -5.60 16.95
N SER A 40 -23.49 -6.08 16.81
CA SER A 40 -23.80 -7.27 16.00
C SER A 40 -23.42 -7.07 14.54
N SER A 41 -23.67 -5.88 13.97
CA SER A 41 -23.24 -5.54 12.61
C SER A 41 -21.73 -5.67 12.44
N SER A 42 -20.94 -5.13 13.39
CA SER A 42 -19.48 -5.24 13.33
C SER A 42 -18.99 -6.69 13.34
N PHE A 43 -19.50 -7.54 14.24
CA PHE A 43 -19.09 -8.95 14.29
C PHE A 43 -19.45 -9.71 13.02
N VAL A 44 -20.66 -9.53 12.51
CA VAL A 44 -21.13 -10.17 11.27
C VAL A 44 -20.27 -9.74 10.08
N LEU A 45 -19.97 -8.44 9.97
CA LEU A 45 -19.12 -7.92 8.89
C LEU A 45 -17.67 -8.40 8.99
N ILE A 46 -17.11 -8.48 10.19
CA ILE A 46 -15.77 -9.04 10.42
C ILE A 46 -15.71 -10.50 9.97
N PHE A 47 -16.71 -11.31 10.35
CA PHE A 47 -16.77 -12.71 9.97
C PHE A 47 -16.89 -12.90 8.45
N VAL A 48 -17.75 -12.12 7.79
CA VAL A 48 -17.88 -12.16 6.33
C VAL A 48 -16.60 -11.71 5.64
N TRP A 49 -15.95 -10.66 6.11
CA TRP A 49 -14.65 -10.23 5.58
C TRP A 49 -13.57 -11.29 5.74
N LEU A 50 -13.57 -12.03 6.85
CA LEU A 50 -12.66 -13.15 7.07
C LEU A 50 -12.87 -14.25 6.02
N ILE A 51 -14.12 -14.61 5.72
CA ILE A 51 -14.46 -15.60 4.68
C ILE A 51 -13.99 -15.11 3.30
N ILE A 52 -14.26 -13.85 2.96
CA ILE A 52 -13.82 -13.26 1.69
C ILE A 52 -12.29 -13.27 1.58
N HIS A 53 -11.58 -12.91 2.65
CA HIS A 53 -10.12 -12.95 2.69
C HIS A 53 -9.57 -14.36 2.51
N ILE A 54 -10.13 -15.36 3.22
CA ILE A 54 -9.75 -16.77 3.06
C ILE A 54 -9.92 -17.23 1.61
N ASN A 55 -11.02 -16.82 0.96
CA ASN A 55 -11.30 -17.15 -0.44
C ASN A 55 -10.31 -16.47 -1.41
N TRP A 56 -9.89 -15.23 -1.12
CA TRP A 56 -8.96 -14.49 -1.97
C TRP A 56 -7.50 -14.87 -1.80
N THR A 57 -7.09 -15.32 -0.62
CA THR A 57 -5.68 -15.64 -0.33
C THR A 57 -5.51 -17.13 -0.06
N SER A 58 -5.69 -17.55 1.18
CA SER A 58 -5.72 -18.93 1.67
C SER A 58 -5.95 -18.91 3.19
N VAL A 59 -6.45 -20.01 3.76
CA VAL A 59 -6.55 -20.16 5.22
C VAL A 59 -5.17 -19.97 5.88
N SER A 60 -4.13 -20.57 5.31
CA SER A 60 -2.76 -20.50 5.82
C SER A 60 -2.22 -19.06 5.84
N CYS A 61 -2.48 -18.28 4.79
CA CYS A 61 -2.12 -16.86 4.74
C CYS A 61 -2.77 -16.07 5.89
N VAL A 62 -4.08 -16.25 6.09
CA VAL A 62 -4.83 -15.57 7.15
C VAL A 62 -4.31 -15.95 8.53
N LEU A 63 -4.01 -17.23 8.77
CA LEU A 63 -3.47 -17.70 10.05
C LEU A 63 -2.06 -17.13 10.33
N VAL A 64 -1.19 -17.05 9.31
CA VAL A 64 0.15 -16.46 9.46
C VAL A 64 0.06 -14.98 9.82
N ILE A 65 -0.78 -14.21 9.12
CA ILE A 65 -0.95 -12.77 9.40
C ILE A 65 -1.59 -12.56 10.77
N ALA A 66 -2.62 -13.33 11.13
CA ALA A 66 -3.31 -13.22 12.41
C ALA A 66 -2.40 -13.60 13.59
N SER A 67 -1.65 -14.70 13.47
CA SER A 67 -0.73 -15.14 14.52
C SER A 67 0.40 -14.13 14.77
N HIS A 68 0.98 -13.58 13.69
CA HIS A 68 1.95 -12.49 13.81
C HIS A 68 1.34 -11.26 14.46
N ALA A 69 0.15 -10.81 14.02
CA ALA A 69 -0.51 -9.64 14.61
C ALA A 69 -0.76 -9.82 16.13
N LEU A 70 -1.27 -10.98 16.54
CA LEU A 70 -1.50 -11.30 17.96
C LEU A 70 -0.20 -11.33 18.75
N LEU A 71 0.87 -11.91 18.20
CA LEU A 71 2.19 -11.94 18.81
C LEU A 71 2.74 -10.52 18.99
N THR A 72 2.72 -9.71 17.93
CA THR A 72 3.17 -8.31 17.96
C THR A 72 2.43 -7.50 19.01
N ILE A 73 1.09 -7.63 19.07
CA ILE A 73 0.26 -6.94 20.07
C ILE A 73 0.63 -7.41 21.48
N SER A 74 0.75 -8.72 21.70
CA SER A 74 1.05 -9.30 23.01
C SER A 74 2.41 -8.84 23.53
N ILE A 75 3.45 -8.86 22.69
CA ILE A 75 4.79 -8.40 23.05
C ILE A 75 4.79 -6.89 23.29
N THR A 76 4.16 -6.12 22.40
CA THR A 76 4.07 -4.65 22.54
C THR A 76 3.35 -4.26 23.83
N TYR A 77 2.29 -4.99 24.19
CA TYR A 77 1.55 -4.78 25.43
C TYR A 77 2.40 -5.14 26.65
N TYR A 78 3.09 -6.29 26.64
CA TYR A 78 3.92 -6.76 27.74
C TYR A 78 5.08 -5.79 28.04
N PHE A 79 5.81 -5.34 27.01
CA PHE A 79 6.94 -4.44 27.17
C PHE A 79 6.56 -2.95 27.18
N LYS A 80 5.30 -2.62 26.89
CA LYS A 80 4.79 -1.25 26.73
C LYS A 80 5.64 -0.41 25.76
N ASN A 81 6.22 -1.04 24.75
CA ASN A 81 7.13 -0.40 23.80
C ASN A 81 6.63 -0.54 22.36
N VAL A 82 6.13 0.56 21.82
CA VAL A 82 5.59 0.63 20.46
C VAL A 82 6.66 0.37 19.38
N LEU A 83 7.94 0.58 19.68
CA LEU A 83 9.04 0.31 18.74
C LEU A 83 9.07 -1.17 18.33
N ILE A 84 8.67 -2.07 19.23
CA ILE A 84 8.59 -3.50 18.95
C ILE A 84 7.54 -3.75 17.86
N ALA A 85 6.39 -3.09 17.93
CA ALA A 85 5.37 -3.17 16.89
C ALA A 85 5.92 -2.71 15.53
N TYR A 86 6.63 -1.58 15.49
CA TYR A 86 7.23 -1.08 14.25
C TYR A 86 8.25 -2.05 13.66
N ILE A 87 9.19 -2.57 14.47
CA ILE A 87 10.19 -3.53 14.03
C ILE A 87 9.53 -4.81 13.50
N SER A 88 8.54 -5.33 14.24
CA SER A 88 7.78 -6.52 13.85
C SER A 88 7.01 -6.32 12.54
N CYS A 89 6.36 -5.16 12.37
CA CYS A 89 5.65 -4.83 11.13
C CYS A 89 6.60 -4.70 9.94
N VAL A 90 7.77 -4.07 10.11
CA VAL A 90 8.78 -3.97 9.06
C VAL A 90 9.31 -5.37 8.69
N PHE A 91 9.64 -6.19 9.69
CA PHE A 91 10.09 -7.57 9.47
C PHE A 91 9.05 -8.40 8.71
N MET A 92 7.78 -8.34 9.11
CA MET A 92 6.72 -9.03 8.38
C MET A 92 6.59 -8.48 6.96
N ALA A 93 6.53 -7.17 6.77
CA ALA A 93 6.40 -6.58 5.43
C ALA A 93 7.51 -7.02 4.46
N THR A 94 8.74 -7.20 4.93
CA THR A 94 9.86 -7.62 4.08
C THR A 94 9.95 -9.15 3.90
N THR A 95 9.29 -9.93 4.75
CA THR A 95 9.41 -11.40 4.72
C THR A 95 8.10 -12.13 4.43
N VAL A 96 6.98 -11.41 4.32
CA VAL A 96 5.62 -11.98 4.19
C VAL A 96 5.50 -12.90 2.97
N GLU A 97 6.23 -12.62 1.88
CA GLU A 97 6.24 -13.46 0.68
C GLU A 97 6.84 -14.85 0.91
N TYR A 98 7.75 -14.99 1.89
CA TYR A 98 8.34 -16.28 2.26
C TYR A 98 7.46 -17.06 3.23
N TRP A 99 6.75 -16.37 4.14
CA TRP A 99 6.04 -17.00 5.25
C TRP A 99 4.55 -17.19 5.02
N ALA A 100 3.90 -16.30 4.26
CA ALA A 100 2.49 -16.42 3.94
C ALA A 100 2.34 -17.03 2.53
N PRO A 101 1.74 -18.22 2.40
CA PRO A 101 1.48 -18.84 1.11
C PRO A 101 0.29 -18.13 0.46
N PHE A 102 0.55 -16.92 -0.05
CA PHE A 102 -0.33 -16.28 -1.01
C PHE A 102 -0.46 -17.19 -2.23
N SER A 103 -1.64 -17.24 -2.86
CA SER A 103 -1.83 -18.02 -4.09
C SER A 103 -0.69 -17.76 -5.08
N ASN A 104 -0.08 -18.81 -5.64
CA ASN A 104 1.13 -18.81 -6.49
C ASN A 104 1.02 -18.04 -7.84
N HIS A 105 0.13 -17.06 -7.95
CA HIS A 105 0.20 -16.06 -9.00
C HIS A 105 1.22 -14.98 -8.60
N LEU A 106 2.47 -15.40 -8.44
CA LEU A 106 3.59 -14.59 -7.98
C LEU A 106 4.20 -13.72 -9.09
N ASN A 107 4.41 -12.46 -8.69
CA ASN A 107 5.58 -11.60 -8.85
C ASN A 107 6.03 -11.09 -10.22
N GLY A 108 6.03 -9.74 -10.29
CA GLY A 108 6.72 -8.95 -11.30
C GLY A 108 6.35 -7.46 -11.31
N TYR A 109 6.39 -6.76 -10.17
CA TYR A 109 6.26 -5.28 -10.18
C TYR A 109 7.54 -4.66 -10.78
N PHE A 110 7.39 -3.93 -11.89
CA PHE A 110 8.44 -3.22 -12.65
C PHE A 110 9.66 -4.04 -13.11
N GLY A 111 9.47 -5.27 -13.55
CA GLY A 111 10.48 -5.95 -14.37
C GLY A 111 10.05 -5.99 -15.83
N SER A 112 10.72 -5.22 -16.72
CA SER A 112 11.08 -5.65 -18.11
C SER A 112 11.14 -4.58 -19.23
N HIS A 113 11.61 -3.34 -19.02
CA HIS A 113 12.06 -2.54 -20.19
C HIS A 113 13.43 -1.84 -20.06
N TYR A 114 14.19 -2.07 -18.98
CA TYR A 114 15.50 -1.40 -18.82
C TYR A 114 16.47 -1.68 -19.98
N LYS A 115 16.43 -2.89 -20.58
CA LYS A 115 17.31 -3.26 -21.69
C LYS A 115 16.95 -2.52 -22.99
N VAL A 116 15.66 -2.34 -23.27
CA VAL A 116 15.17 -1.60 -24.45
C VAL A 116 15.39 -0.09 -24.25
N LEU A 117 15.22 0.41 -23.03
CA LEU A 117 15.47 1.82 -22.72
C LEU A 117 16.95 2.19 -22.83
N LYS A 118 17.90 1.26 -22.72
CA LYS A 118 19.34 1.55 -22.88
C LYS A 118 19.70 1.99 -24.30
N SER A 119 19.03 1.45 -25.33
CA SER A 119 19.28 1.82 -26.74
C SER A 119 18.56 3.10 -27.17
N PHE A 120 17.69 3.66 -26.33
CA PHE A 120 16.94 4.86 -26.64
C PHE A 120 17.79 6.13 -26.45
N SER A 121 17.56 7.12 -27.33
CA SER A 121 18.06 8.48 -27.15
C SER A 121 17.49 9.12 -25.87
N TYR A 122 18.11 10.20 -25.41
CA TYR A 122 17.64 10.93 -24.22
C TYR A 122 16.16 11.34 -24.31
N TYR A 123 15.74 11.89 -25.45
CA TYR A 123 14.34 12.29 -25.68
C TYR A 123 13.39 11.09 -25.72
N GLN A 124 13.82 9.96 -26.29
CA GLN A 124 13.03 8.73 -26.30
C GLN A 124 12.86 8.16 -24.88
N LYS A 125 13.89 8.25 -24.02
CA LYS A 125 13.79 7.88 -22.59
C LYS A 125 12.81 8.77 -21.83
N LEU A 126 12.85 10.08 -22.04
CA LEU A 126 11.91 11.02 -21.42
C LEU A 126 10.47 10.78 -21.86
N PHE A 127 10.26 10.55 -23.16
CA PHE A 127 8.94 10.22 -23.69
C PHE A 127 8.42 8.90 -23.12
N ALA A 128 9.25 7.86 -23.13
CA ALA A 128 8.90 6.57 -22.54
C ALA A 128 8.57 6.68 -21.05
N ALA A 129 9.36 7.42 -20.26
CA ALA A 129 9.09 7.67 -18.85
C ALA A 129 7.74 8.39 -18.64
N LYS A 130 7.41 9.36 -19.49
CA LYS A 130 6.11 10.06 -19.45
C LYS A 130 4.96 9.11 -19.74
N VAL A 131 5.05 8.29 -20.78
CA VAL A 131 4.02 7.31 -21.16
C VAL A 131 3.83 6.26 -20.06
N VAL A 132 4.92 5.68 -19.55
CA VAL A 132 4.88 4.71 -18.45
C VAL A 132 4.27 5.33 -17.20
N GLY A 133 4.63 6.56 -16.85
CA GLY A 133 4.04 7.27 -15.71
C GLY A 133 2.54 7.53 -15.87
N GLN A 134 2.05 7.81 -17.07
CA GLN A 134 0.61 7.97 -17.35
C GLN A 134 -0.14 6.63 -17.28
N LEU A 135 0.43 5.56 -17.84
CA LEU A 135 -0.15 4.22 -17.74
C LEU A 135 -0.22 3.75 -16.28
N PHE A 136 0.82 4.05 -15.49
CA PHE A 136 0.85 3.80 -14.06
C PHE A 136 -0.24 4.59 -13.32
N HIS A 137 -0.47 5.86 -13.69
CA HIS A 137 -1.57 6.66 -13.13
C HIS A 137 -2.94 6.05 -13.45
N VAL A 138 -3.22 5.70 -14.70
CA VAL A 138 -4.49 5.08 -15.11
C VAL A 138 -4.73 3.77 -14.35
N LYS A 139 -3.68 2.96 -14.18
CA LYS A 139 -3.73 1.75 -13.36
C LYS A 139 -4.19 2.04 -11.93
N TYR A 140 -3.59 3.03 -11.28
CA TYR A 140 -3.93 3.41 -9.90
C TYR A 140 -5.35 3.97 -9.81
N VAL A 141 -5.79 4.79 -10.78
CA VAL A 141 -7.17 5.29 -10.84
C VAL A 141 -8.17 4.14 -10.88
N LEU A 142 -7.91 3.08 -11.64
CA LEU A 142 -8.80 1.92 -11.69
C LEU A 142 -8.73 1.05 -10.43
N MET A 143 -7.52 0.69 -9.99
CA MET A 143 -7.32 -0.20 -8.84
C MET A 143 -7.85 0.40 -7.54
N PHE A 144 -7.64 1.69 -7.31
CA PHE A 144 -8.15 2.37 -6.10
C PHE A 144 -9.54 2.98 -6.31
N GLY A 145 -9.95 3.23 -7.56
CA GLY A 145 -11.26 3.79 -7.89
C GLY A 145 -12.40 2.83 -7.59
N VAL A 146 -12.25 1.53 -7.88
CA VAL A 146 -13.29 0.53 -7.61
C VAL A 146 -13.58 0.41 -6.10
N PRO A 147 -12.61 0.13 -5.21
CA PRO A 147 -12.86 0.12 -3.77
C PRO A 147 -13.39 1.46 -3.24
N ARG A 148 -12.89 2.58 -3.78
CA ARG A 148 -13.35 3.93 -3.40
C ARG A 148 -14.83 4.14 -3.73
N PHE A 149 -15.29 3.71 -4.90
CA PHE A 149 -16.69 3.83 -5.29
C PHE A 149 -17.60 3.08 -4.31
N PHE A 150 -17.27 1.83 -3.99
CA PHE A 150 -18.04 1.04 -3.03
C PHE A 150 -17.98 1.61 -1.61
N ALA A 151 -16.83 2.10 -1.16
CA ALA A 151 -16.73 2.79 0.12
C ALA A 151 -17.66 4.02 0.21
N ILE A 152 -17.81 4.78 -0.89
CA ILE A 152 -18.77 5.90 -0.94
C ILE A 152 -20.22 5.40 -0.89
N LEU A 153 -20.54 4.31 -1.62
CA LEU A 153 -21.87 3.68 -1.55
C LEU A 153 -22.19 3.24 -0.12
N ASP A 154 -21.22 2.70 0.60
CA ASP A 154 -21.33 2.27 1.99
C ASP A 154 -21.33 3.44 3.01
N GLY A 155 -21.41 4.69 2.53
CA GLY A 155 -21.51 5.89 3.36
C GLY A 155 -20.18 6.35 3.98
N MET A 156 -19.04 5.85 3.51
CA MET A 156 -17.72 6.26 3.98
C MET A 156 -17.19 7.48 3.20
N SER A 157 -16.19 8.15 3.79
CA SER A 157 -15.49 9.28 3.17
C SER A 157 -14.02 8.93 2.84
N PRO A 158 -13.77 8.08 1.82
CA PRO A 158 -12.41 7.69 1.45
C PRO A 158 -11.60 8.87 0.87
N PRO A 159 -10.25 8.80 0.88
CA PRO A 159 -9.40 9.80 0.23
C PRO A 159 -9.73 10.04 -1.25
N GLY A 160 -9.26 11.17 -1.78
CA GLY A 160 -9.46 11.52 -3.19
C GLY A 160 -8.71 10.60 -4.16
N ALA A 161 -9.09 10.63 -5.43
CA ALA A 161 -8.42 9.88 -6.49
C ALA A 161 -6.97 10.37 -6.72
N PRO A 162 -6.09 9.53 -7.30
CA PRO A 162 -4.72 9.90 -7.64
C PRO A 162 -4.63 11.13 -8.54
N ILE A 163 -3.82 12.12 -8.15
CA ILE A 163 -3.51 13.26 -9.02
C ILE A 163 -2.76 12.80 -10.27
N CYS A 164 -3.08 13.38 -11.44
CA CYS A 164 -2.36 13.07 -12.68
C CYS A 164 -0.92 13.57 -12.59
N PRO A 165 0.11 12.70 -12.71
CA PRO A 165 1.51 13.12 -12.67
C PRO A 165 1.87 14.13 -13.77
N GLY A 166 1.18 14.07 -14.91
CA GLY A 166 1.40 15.00 -16.03
C GLY A 166 0.94 16.44 -15.78
N ARG A 167 0.15 16.68 -14.73
CA ARG A 167 -0.34 18.00 -14.33
C ARG A 167 0.47 18.62 -13.18
N VAL A 168 1.39 17.85 -12.58
CA VAL A 168 2.09 18.24 -11.36
C VAL A 168 3.55 18.57 -11.69
N SER A 169 4.01 19.75 -11.29
CA SER A 169 5.41 20.19 -11.47
C SER A 169 6.27 20.05 -10.21
N ARG A 170 5.68 19.70 -9.07
CA ARG A 170 6.37 19.58 -7.78
C ARG A 170 6.26 18.16 -7.21
N PHE A 171 7.39 17.51 -6.94
CA PHE A 171 7.43 16.19 -6.32
C PHE A 171 6.72 16.14 -4.97
N SER A 172 6.80 17.20 -4.17
CA SER A 172 6.08 17.28 -2.89
C SER A 172 4.56 17.23 -3.05
N GLN A 173 4.00 17.73 -4.16
CA GLN A 173 2.59 17.59 -4.47
C GLN A 173 2.27 16.19 -4.99
N LEU A 174 3.15 15.61 -5.81
CA LEU A 174 2.99 14.25 -6.30
C LEU A 174 2.92 13.26 -5.13
N TRP A 175 3.86 13.33 -4.19
CA TRP A 175 3.88 12.51 -2.97
C TRP A 175 2.66 12.69 -2.07
N ARG A 176 2.06 13.89 -2.05
CA ARG A 176 0.88 14.18 -1.22
C ARG A 176 -0.43 13.69 -1.83
N TYR A 177 -0.56 13.75 -3.15
CA TYR A 177 -1.84 13.62 -3.83
C TYR A 177 -1.92 12.44 -4.82
N PHE A 178 -0.82 11.78 -5.16
CA PHE A 178 -0.84 10.59 -6.02
C PHE A 178 -1.43 9.39 -5.28
N ASP A 179 -0.93 9.12 -4.07
CA ASP A 179 -1.53 8.14 -3.16
C ASP A 179 -1.77 8.81 -1.80
N GLN A 180 -2.97 9.35 -1.64
CA GLN A 180 -3.36 10.05 -0.42
C GLN A 180 -3.49 9.12 0.79
N GLY A 181 -3.82 7.84 0.57
CA GLY A 181 -3.93 6.85 1.62
C GLY A 181 -2.56 6.53 2.21
N LEU A 182 -1.62 6.18 1.33
CA LEU A 182 -0.22 5.95 1.69
C LEU A 182 0.41 7.20 2.32
N HIS A 183 0.20 8.39 1.73
CA HIS A 183 0.73 9.63 2.30
C HIS A 183 0.25 9.87 3.73
N LYS A 184 -1.06 9.69 4.00
CA LYS A 184 -1.63 9.82 5.34
C LYS A 184 -1.03 8.78 6.30
N PHE A 185 -0.90 7.54 5.86
CA PHE A 185 -0.27 6.47 6.63
C PHE A 185 1.17 6.82 7.01
N LEU A 186 2.03 7.13 6.03
CA LEU A 186 3.44 7.48 6.28
C LEU A 186 3.57 8.68 7.21
N LYS A 187 2.71 9.70 7.03
CA LYS A 187 2.70 10.87 7.90
C LYS A 187 2.30 10.52 9.33
N GLN A 188 1.21 9.79 9.52
CA GLN A 188 0.63 9.53 10.85
C GLN A 188 1.35 8.44 11.63
N GLN A 189 1.87 7.42 10.93
CA GLN A 189 2.45 6.23 11.55
C GLN A 189 3.98 6.29 11.62
N ILE A 190 4.65 7.07 10.78
CA ILE A 190 6.12 7.10 10.76
C ILE A 190 6.63 8.50 11.09
N PHE A 191 6.27 9.48 10.26
CA PHE A 191 6.82 10.84 10.39
C PHE A 191 6.45 11.50 11.73
N MET A 192 5.15 11.62 12.05
CA MET A 192 4.70 12.31 13.27
C MET A 192 5.14 11.61 14.57
N PRO A 193 5.12 10.27 14.68
CA PRO A 193 5.68 9.58 15.85
C PRO A 193 7.17 9.81 16.04
N LEU A 194 7.97 9.80 14.96
CA LEU A 194 9.41 10.07 15.05
C LEU A 194 9.71 11.51 15.50
N ILE A 195 9.00 12.49 14.93
CA ILE A 195 9.13 13.89 15.38
C ILE A 195 8.83 14.02 16.87
N ARG A 196 7.73 13.42 17.35
CA ARG A 196 7.38 13.43 18.78
C ARG A 196 8.43 12.73 19.65
N LEU A 197 9.05 11.66 19.15
CA LEU A 197 10.13 10.98 19.87
C LEU A 197 11.36 11.87 20.01
N PHE A 198 11.78 12.56 18.96
CA PHE A 198 12.90 13.52 19.04
C PHE A 198 12.60 14.69 19.97
N GLU A 199 11.35 15.19 19.97
CA GLU A 199 10.89 16.21 20.92
C GLU A 199 10.96 15.72 22.38
N ILE A 200 10.53 14.49 22.66
CA ILE A 200 10.59 13.91 24.03
C ILE A 200 12.02 13.69 24.51
N LEU A 201 12.92 13.29 23.61
CA LEU A 201 14.32 12.99 23.93
C LEU A 201 15.22 14.24 23.99
N ASP A 202 14.67 15.44 23.75
CA ASP A 202 15.41 16.71 23.68
C ASP A 202 16.60 16.67 22.68
N ILE A 203 16.49 15.86 21.62
CA ILE A 203 17.55 15.66 20.64
C ILE A 203 17.48 16.75 19.57
N GLN A 204 18.22 17.85 19.78
CA GLN A 204 18.69 18.87 18.82
C GLN A 204 17.70 19.43 17.76
N SER A 205 18.19 20.37 16.93
CA SER A 205 17.40 21.26 16.07
C SER A 205 16.22 20.63 15.31
N ASN A 206 15.13 21.40 15.20
CA ASN A 206 13.91 21.04 14.44
C ASN A 206 14.19 20.59 12.99
N VAL A 207 15.32 21.01 12.40
CA VAL A 207 15.75 20.61 11.06
C VAL A 207 16.29 19.18 11.03
N PHE A 208 17.18 18.81 11.95
CA PHE A 208 17.76 17.46 12.00
C PHE A 208 16.68 16.40 12.24
N ALA A 209 15.77 16.64 13.20
CA ALA A 209 14.65 15.74 13.48
C ALA A 209 13.76 15.53 12.23
N ARG A 210 13.49 16.60 11.47
CA ARG A 210 12.71 16.52 10.22
C ARG A 210 13.42 15.73 9.13
N LEU A 211 14.72 15.98 8.92
CA LEU A 211 15.49 15.26 7.91
C LEU A 211 15.56 13.78 8.23
N THR A 212 15.80 13.42 9.50
CA THR A 212 15.79 12.02 9.94
C THR A 212 14.41 11.39 9.75
N ALA A 213 13.33 12.08 10.11
CA ALA A 213 11.97 11.55 9.91
C ALA A 213 11.63 11.37 8.42
N ILE A 214 12.04 12.29 7.54
CA ILE A 214 11.89 12.14 6.08
C ILE A 214 12.69 10.94 5.60
N PHE A 215 13.95 10.83 5.98
CA PHE A 215 14.82 9.71 5.61
C PHE A 215 14.22 8.36 6.03
N THR A 216 13.71 8.24 7.26
CA THR A 216 13.05 7.01 7.72
C THR A 216 11.79 6.68 6.92
N VAL A 217 11.00 7.68 6.51
CA VAL A 217 9.84 7.46 5.63
C VAL A 217 10.27 6.89 4.28
N PHE A 218 11.31 7.43 3.65
CA PHE A 218 11.82 6.92 2.37
C PHE A 218 12.47 5.53 2.51
N LEU A 219 13.15 5.27 3.63
CA LEU A 219 13.70 3.95 3.93
C LEU A 219 12.59 2.90 4.08
N PHE A 220 11.49 3.25 4.75
CA PHE A 220 10.32 2.37 4.86
C PHE A 220 9.71 2.06 3.49
N VAL A 221 9.53 3.08 2.64
CA VAL A 221 9.00 2.88 1.28
C VAL A 221 9.95 2.02 0.43
N LEU A 222 11.27 2.21 0.58
CA LEU A 222 12.27 1.38 -0.10
C LEU A 222 12.20 -0.08 0.37
N ALA A 223 12.11 -0.31 1.68
CA ALA A 223 11.94 -1.65 2.24
C ALA A 223 10.63 -2.31 1.75
N TRP A 224 9.55 -1.55 1.66
CA TRP A 224 8.25 -2.01 1.14
C TRP A 224 8.31 -2.46 -0.33
N HIS A 225 9.11 -1.79 -1.16
CA HIS A 225 9.27 -2.15 -2.58
C HIS A 225 10.27 -3.29 -2.84
N GLY A 226 10.97 -3.76 -1.80
CA GLY A 226 12.02 -4.77 -1.92
C GLY A 226 13.39 -4.16 -2.19
N LEU A 227 14.39 -4.57 -1.41
CA LEU A 227 15.77 -4.05 -1.47
C LEU A 227 16.57 -4.54 -2.68
N ASP A 228 16.11 -5.61 -3.33
CA ASP A 228 16.85 -6.31 -4.40
C ASP A 228 16.82 -5.58 -5.76
N SER A 229 16.03 -4.51 -5.87
CA SER A 229 15.82 -3.79 -7.13
C SER A 229 16.53 -2.44 -7.12
N SER A 230 17.68 -2.37 -7.81
CA SER A 230 18.48 -1.15 -7.99
C SER A 230 17.70 0.05 -8.53
N SER A 231 16.60 -0.19 -9.24
CA SER A 231 15.68 0.84 -9.73
C SER A 231 14.93 1.59 -8.62
N TYR A 232 14.47 0.90 -7.57
CA TYR A 232 13.73 1.54 -6.47
C TYR A 232 14.65 2.34 -5.56
N LEU A 233 15.88 1.87 -5.35
CA LEU A 233 16.90 2.61 -4.60
C LEU A 233 17.24 3.92 -5.29
N CYS A 234 17.45 3.89 -6.62
CA CYS A 234 17.67 5.10 -7.41
C CYS A 234 16.46 6.06 -7.33
N TRP A 235 15.23 5.55 -7.44
CA TRP A 235 14.02 6.37 -7.35
C TRP A 235 13.84 7.04 -5.98
N SER A 236 14.02 6.30 -4.88
CA SER A 236 13.89 6.84 -3.52
C SER A 236 14.91 7.95 -3.24
N VAL A 237 16.15 7.81 -3.73
CA VAL A 237 17.19 8.84 -3.60
C VAL A 237 16.92 10.03 -4.51
N SER A 238 16.40 9.81 -5.73
CA SER A 238 16.12 10.87 -6.71
C SER A 238 14.95 11.78 -6.35
N THR A 239 14.12 11.38 -5.38
CA THR A 239 12.87 12.05 -5.02
C THR A 239 12.86 12.64 -3.60
N LEU A 240 13.97 12.48 -2.87
CA LEU A 240 14.32 13.19 -1.63
C LEU A 240 14.72 14.64 -1.93
#